data_AF-A0A5Q4FAQ0-F1
#
_entry.id   AF-A0A5Q4FAQ0-F1
#
_cell.length_a   1.000
_cell.length_b   1.000
_cell.length_c   1.000
_cell.angle_alpha   90.00
_cell.angle_beta   90.00
_cell.angle_gamma   90.00
#
_symmetry.space_group_name_H-M   'P 1'
#
loop_
_entity.id
_entity.type
_entity.pdbx_description
1 polymer ?
#
loop_
_entity_poly.entity_id
_entity_poly.type
_entity_poly.pdbx_seq_one_letter_code
_entity_poly.pdbx_strand_id
1 'polypeptide(L)'
;METHLSKDERIELRVTSADKRMFRRAQKLSGDKSFSSFIVRVVKQQAEEIVAKNDRIIATEKDRKVFFDAVFSNSTPNQNLVEAAKRYKSNKA
;
A
#
# COMPACT_ATOMS: atom_id res chain seq x y z
N MET A 1 5.89 -17.08 4.00
CA MET A 1 6.82 -15.92 3.97
C MET A 1 7.46 -15.85 5.33
N GLU A 2 8.76 -16.08 5.42
CA GLU A 2 9.47 -15.87 6.69
C GLU A 2 9.42 -14.37 7.00
N THR A 3 8.61 -14.00 7.98
CA THR A 3 8.71 -12.66 8.56
C THR A 3 9.99 -12.65 9.38
N HIS A 4 11.07 -12.12 8.82
CA HIS A 4 12.26 -11.77 9.58
C HIS A 4 11.85 -10.78 10.67
N LEU A 5 11.64 -11.29 11.89
CA LEU A 5 11.23 -10.54 13.07
C LEU A 5 12.39 -9.77 13.71
N SER A 6 13.61 -9.89 13.17
CA SER A 6 14.79 -9.18 13.65
C SER A 6 14.89 -7.78 13.03
N LYS A 7 15.20 -6.78 13.85
CA LYS A 7 15.35 -5.37 13.44
C LYS A 7 16.76 -5.09 12.92
N ASP A 8 17.20 -5.88 11.95
CA ASP A 8 18.60 -5.85 11.49
C ASP A 8 18.81 -4.88 10.31
N GLU A 9 17.73 -4.45 9.68
CA GLU A 9 17.73 -3.48 8.58
C GLU A 9 17.89 -2.03 9.09
N ARG A 10 18.63 -1.21 8.34
CA ARG A 10 18.96 0.17 8.72
C ARG A 10 18.51 1.17 7.66
N ILE A 11 17.96 2.31 8.12
CA ILE A 11 17.62 3.45 7.27
C ILE A 11 18.59 4.58 7.58
N GLU A 12 19.38 5.00 6.61
CA GLU A 12 20.25 6.17 6.70
C GLU A 12 19.57 7.39 6.08
N LEU A 13 19.46 8.48 6.86
CA LEU A 13 18.80 9.71 6.44
C LEU A 13 19.74 10.91 6.60
N ARG A 14 19.93 11.65 5.52
CA ARG A 14 20.54 12.99 5.56
C ARG A 14 19.43 14.02 5.62
N VAL A 15 19.50 14.89 6.63
CA VAL A 15 18.51 15.95 6.85
C VAL A 15 19.23 17.26 7.17
N THR A 16 18.57 18.39 6.93
CA THR A 16 19.13 19.67 7.32
C THR A 16 19.15 19.81 8.85
N SER A 17 19.99 20.72 9.36
CA SER A 17 20.00 21.05 10.78
C SER A 17 18.66 21.64 11.25
N ALA A 18 17.94 22.35 10.38
CA ALA A 18 16.62 22.90 10.68
C ALA A 18 15.60 21.77 10.89
N ASP A 19 15.52 20.83 9.94
CA ASP A 19 14.61 19.68 10.03
C ASP A 19 14.92 18.83 11.25
N LYS A 20 16.20 18.54 11.51
CA LYS A 20 16.60 17.76 12.68
C LYS A 20 16.15 18.40 14.00
N ARG A 21 16.23 19.74 14.12
CA ARG A 21 15.72 20.46 15.30
C ARG A 21 14.20 20.38 15.39
N MET A 22 13.50 20.60 14.28
CA MET A 22 12.04 20.52 14.22
C MET A 22 11.55 19.12 14.61
N PHE A 23 12.11 18.06 14.03
CA PHE A 23 11.74 16.68 14.32
C PHE A 23 12.02 16.32 15.77
N ARG A 24 13.14 16.77 16.36
CA ARG A 24 13.42 16.54 17.79
C ARG A 24 12.41 17.25 18.70
N ARG A 25 11.98 18.46 18.33
CA ARG A 25 10.92 19.16 19.07
C ARG A 25 9.60 18.39 18.98
N ALA A 26 9.22 17.96 17.78
CA ALA A 26 8.02 17.16 17.56
C ALA A 26 8.05 15.85 18.36
N GLN A 27 9.18 15.13 18.36
CA GLN A 27 9.39 13.92 19.15
C GLN A 27 9.17 14.13 20.65
N LYS A 28 9.66 15.24 21.21
CA LYS A 28 9.45 15.55 22.63
C LYS A 28 7.97 15.81 22.93
N LEU A 29 7.29 16.53 22.04
CA LEU A 29 5.86 16.84 22.18
C LEU A 29 4.97 15.62 21.99
N SER A 30 5.37 14.66 21.15
CA SER A 30 4.62 13.42 20.91
C SER A 30 4.82 12.36 22.00
N GLY A 31 5.76 12.56 22.93
CA GLY A 31 6.03 11.63 24.03
C GLY A 31 6.80 10.36 23.63
N ASP A 32 7.37 10.31 22.42
CA ASP A 32 8.14 9.15 21.98
C ASP A 32 9.44 9.03 22.79
N LYS A 33 9.79 7.81 23.20
CA LYS A 33 10.95 7.54 24.06
C LYS A 33 12.30 7.87 23.41
N SER A 34 12.40 7.82 22.09
CA SER A 34 13.64 8.07 21.35
C SER A 34 13.38 8.78 20.01
N PHE A 35 14.41 9.44 19.49
CA PHE A 35 14.34 10.08 18.18
C PHE A 35 14.10 9.07 17.06
N SER A 36 14.80 7.93 17.09
CA SER A 36 14.64 6.87 16.08
C SER A 36 13.25 6.26 16.12
N SER A 37 12.70 5.97 17.31
CA SER A 37 11.35 5.42 17.43
C SER A 37 10.29 6.40 16.92
N PHE A 38 10.47 7.70 17.16
CA PHE A 38 9.60 8.75 16.61
C PHE A 38 9.62 8.74 15.07
N ILE A 39 10.81 8.78 14.47
CA ILE A 39 10.95 8.80 13.00
C ILE A 39 10.32 7.54 12.39
N VAL A 40 10.64 6.36 12.92
CA VAL A 40 10.07 5.09 12.42
C VAL A 40 8.55 5.08 12.55
N ARG A 41 8.00 5.53 13.68
CA ARG A 41 6.54 5.57 13.90
C ARG A 41 5.84 6.48 12.89
N VAL A 42 6.35 7.70 12.70
CA VAL A 42 5.77 8.68 11.78
C VAL A 42 5.86 8.20 10.34
N VAL A 43 7.02 7.70 9.92
CA VAL A 43 7.21 7.16 8.55
C VAL A 43 6.32 5.95 8.31
N LYS A 44 6.23 5.03 9.28
CA LYS A 44 5.38 3.84 9.19
C LYS A 44 3.90 4.22 9.02
N GLN A 45 3.40 5.13 9.86
CA GLN A 45 2.02 5.57 9.78
C GLN A 45 1.70 6.16 8.39
N GLN A 46 2.54 7.06 7.89
CA GLN A 46 2.33 7.67 6.58
C GLN A 46 2.43 6.66 5.44
N ALA A 47 3.34 5.69 5.55
CA ALA A 47 3.50 4.62 4.58
C ALA A 47 2.26 3.71 4.54
N GLU A 48 1.73 3.31 5.71
CA GLU A 48 0.51 2.51 5.81
C GLU A 48 -0.68 3.25 5.18
N GLU A 49 -0.83 4.55 5.41
CA GLU A 49 -1.87 5.37 4.78
C GLU A 49 -1.73 5.43 3.25
N ILE A 50 -0.50 5.60 2.74
CA ILE A 50 -0.23 5.64 1.30
C ILE A 50 -0.57 4.28 0.66
N VAL A 51 -0.09 3.18 1.25
CA VAL A 51 -0.34 1.82 0.74
C VAL A 51 -1.84 1.53 0.77
N ALA A 52 -2.51 1.76 1.91
CA ALA A 52 -3.95 1.54 2.04
C ALA A 52 -4.77 2.38 1.04
N LYS A 53 -4.34 3.62 0.75
CA LYS A 53 -5.01 4.47 -0.24
C LYS A 53 -4.87 3.93 -1.67
N ASN A 54 -3.69 3.41 -2.04
CA ASN A 54 -3.42 2.92 -3.39
C ASN A 54 -3.98 1.51 -3.62
N ASP A 55 -3.99 0.67 -2.60
CA ASP A 55 -4.50 -0.71 -2.68
C ASP A 55 -6.03 -0.77 -2.59
N ARG A 56 -6.70 0.36 -2.31
CA ARG A 56 -8.15 0.41 -2.19
C ARG A 56 -8.82 0.32 -3.56
N ILE A 57 -9.32 -0.86 -3.88
CA ILE A 57 -10.04 -1.15 -5.15
C ILE A 57 -11.47 -0.57 -5.16
N ILE A 58 -12.17 -0.62 -4.02
CA ILE A 58 -13.53 -0.04 -3.87
C ILE A 58 -13.41 1.22 -3.01
N ALA A 59 -13.23 2.35 -3.69
CA ALA A 59 -13.03 3.65 -3.03
C ALA A 59 -14.34 4.44 -2.89
N THR A 60 -15.28 4.27 -3.82
CA THR A 60 -16.54 5.02 -3.86
C THR A 60 -17.77 4.12 -3.87
N GLU A 61 -18.93 4.71 -3.59
CA GLU A 61 -20.23 4.05 -3.71
C GLU A 61 -20.51 3.61 -5.17
N LYS A 62 -20.05 4.41 -6.13
CA LYS A 62 -20.14 4.07 -7.55
C LYS A 62 -19.31 2.84 -7.88
N ASP A 63 -18.08 2.75 -7.39
CA ASP A 63 -17.21 1.59 -7.57
C ASP A 63 -17.83 0.34 -6.94
N ARG A 64 -18.42 0.51 -5.74
CA ARG A 64 -19.14 -0.57 -5.05
C ARG A 64 -20.27 -1.08 -5.94
N LYS A 65 -21.13 -0.20 -6.44
CA LYS A 65 -22.24 -0.60 -7.31
C LYS A 65 -21.75 -1.33 -8.56
N VAL A 66 -20.78 -0.78 -9.29
CA VAL A 66 -20.23 -1.41 -10.50
C VAL A 66 -19.61 -2.77 -10.19
N PHE A 67 -18.84 -2.88 -9.11
CA PHE A 67 -18.19 -4.13 -8.71
C PHE A 67 -19.22 -5.21 -8.37
N PHE A 68 -20.19 -4.89 -7.51
CA PHE A 68 -21.22 -5.86 -7.11
C PHE A 68 -22.14 -6.23 -8.27
N ASP A 69 -22.56 -5.26 -9.09
CA ASP A 69 -23.34 -5.53 -10.31
C ASP A 69 -22.56 -6.46 -11.26
N ALA A 70 -21.25 -6.27 -11.42
CA ALA A 70 -20.40 -7.15 -12.24
C ALA A 70 -20.21 -8.56 -11.65
N VAL A 71 -19.99 -8.69 -10.33
CA VAL A 71 -19.77 -9.98 -9.66
C VAL A 71 -21.03 -10.84 -9.61
N PHE A 72 -22.19 -10.22 -9.40
CA PHE A 72 -23.47 -10.95 -9.24
C PHE A 72 -24.29 -11.03 -10.53
N SER A 73 -23.87 -10.37 -11.61
CA SER A 73 -24.54 -10.52 -12.91
C SER A 73 -24.05 -11.75 -13.66
N ASN A 74 -24.94 -12.36 -14.44
CA ASN A 74 -24.61 -13.42 -15.39
C ASN A 74 -24.12 -12.82 -16.73
N SER A 75 -23.12 -11.94 -16.69
CA SER A 75 -22.55 -11.36 -17.91
C SER A 75 -21.70 -12.39 -18.66
N THR A 76 -21.93 -12.55 -19.97
CA THR A 76 -21.14 -13.45 -20.81
C THR A 76 -19.90 -12.73 -21.37
N PRO A 77 -18.76 -13.43 -21.52
CA PRO A 77 -17.57 -12.84 -22.11
C PRO A 77 -17.82 -12.50 -23.58
N ASN A 78 -17.30 -11.37 -24.05
CA ASN A 78 -17.38 -10.99 -25.45
C ASN A 78 -16.46 -11.87 -26.33
N GLN A 79 -16.63 -11.77 -27.66
CA GLN A 79 -15.86 -12.56 -28.63
C GLN A 79 -14.34 -12.40 -28.46
N ASN A 80 -13.86 -11.18 -28.21
CA ASN A 80 -12.44 -10.90 -28.01
C ASN A 80 -11.86 -11.64 -26.80
N LEU A 81 -12.58 -11.66 -25.66
CA LEU A 81 -12.16 -12.41 -24.46
C LEU A 81 -12.16 -13.92 -24.71
N VAL A 82 -13.17 -14.43 -25.42
CA VAL A 82 -13.26 -15.86 -25.77
C VAL A 82 -12.09 -16.27 -26.68
N GLU A 83 -11.75 -15.46 -27.68
CA GLU A 83 -10.61 -15.71 -28.57
C GLU A 83 -9.28 -15.66 -27.84
N ALA A 84 -9.06 -14.64 -26.99
CA ALA A 84 -7.84 -14.53 -26.19
C ALA A 84 -7.64 -15.76 -25.28
N ALA A 85 -8.72 -16.23 -24.65
CA ALA A 85 -8.69 -17.44 -23.83
C ALA A 85 -8.37 -18.70 -24.65
N LYS A 86 -8.91 -18.83 -25.87
CA LYS A 86 -8.58 -19.93 -26.78
C LYS A 86 -7.10 -19.92 -27.18
N ARG A 87 -6.55 -18.75 -27.55
CA ARG A 87 -5.13 -18.58 -27.91
C ARG A 87 -4.19 -18.92 -26.76
N TYR A 88 -4.52 -18.51 -25.55
CA TYR A 88 -3.71 -18.87 -24.37
C TYR A 88 -3.69 -20.38 -24.14
N LYS A 89 -4.84 -21.05 -24.26
CA LYS A 89 -4.94 -22.51 -24.10
C LYS A 89 -4.19 -23.27 -25.20
N SER A 90 -4.22 -22.79 -26.44
CA SER A 90 -3.48 -23.44 -27.54
C SER A 90 -1.96 -23.28 -27.42
N ASN A 91 -1.48 -22.17 -26.83
CA ASN A 91 -0.03 -21.94 -26.62
C ASN A 91 0.53 -22.65 -25.38
N LYS A 92 -0.31 -23.24 -24.54
CA LYS A 92 0.08 -24.02 -23.35
C LYS A 92 0.09 -25.54 -23.60
N ALA A 93 -0.15 -25.97 -24.84
CA ALA A 93 -0.13 -27.37 -25.29
C ALA A 93 1.17 -27.70 -26.01
#